data_AF-A0A7J3I4Z9-F1
#
_entry.id   AF-A0A7J3I4Z9-F1
#
_cell.length_a   1.000
_cell.length_b   1.000
_cell.length_c   1.000
_cell.angle_alpha   90.00
_cell.angle_beta   90.00
_cell.angle_gamma   90.00
#
_symmetry.space_group_name_H-M   'P 1'
#
loop_
_entity.id
_entity.type
_entity.pdbx_description
1 polymer ?
#
loop_
_entity_poly.entity_id
_entity_poly.type
_entity_poly.pdbx_seq_one_letter_code
_entity_poly.pdbx_strand_id
1 'polypeptide(L)'
;MRGVCLGLREIRERIEKKRSMEKKAAELKLEELEKELETAMVVKEKIADIAEKYGVIIATSPKFRSEVEFLREKYGIPAEAVITQVVKEEDVLKRKMFGLSESVDHEKLGLLIYQRALFKRKETGGVLSLGEVYLLASTGRLKDKVKMDDVRRALKELEKKRVIPGLLRLKSGVEIAVFIPAELNDDQNEVLGLVSGKGSIT
;
A
#
# COMPACT_ATOMS: atom_id res chain seq x y z
N MET A 1 -71.89 2.24 27.64
CA MET A 1 -70.56 2.61 27.12
C MET A 1 -69.73 3.21 28.24
N ARG A 2 -68.74 2.49 28.79
CA ARG A 2 -67.84 3.02 29.83
C ARG A 2 -66.63 3.67 29.13
N GLY A 3 -66.65 4.99 29.02
CA GLY A 3 -65.48 5.78 28.60
C GLY A 3 -64.51 5.92 29.77
N VAL A 4 -63.33 5.33 29.65
CA VAL A 4 -62.27 5.43 30.66
C VAL A 4 -61.65 6.81 30.56
N CYS A 5 -61.87 7.66 31.56
CA CYS A 5 -61.17 8.92 31.73
C CYS A 5 -59.78 8.61 32.29
N LEU A 6 -58.79 8.41 31.41
CA LEU A 6 -57.38 8.31 31.82
C LEU A 6 -56.98 9.65 32.45
N GLY A 7 -56.54 9.62 33.71
CA GLY A 7 -56.24 10.84 34.47
C GLY A 7 -55.07 11.60 33.85
N LEU A 8 -55.08 12.94 33.93
CA LEU A 8 -54.03 13.83 33.40
C LEU A 8 -52.60 13.42 33.81
N ARG A 9 -52.46 12.74 34.96
CA ARG A 9 -51.21 12.18 35.47
C ARG A 9 -50.69 11.00 34.64
N GLU A 10 -51.54 10.05 34.28
CA GLU A 10 -51.18 8.89 33.45
C GLU A 10 -50.84 9.31 32.02
N ILE A 11 -51.50 10.36 31.51
CA ILE A 11 -51.18 10.97 30.21
C ILE A 11 -49.78 11.59 30.25
N ARG A 12 -49.45 12.34 31.31
CA ARG A 12 -48.12 12.94 31.49
C ARG A 12 -47.03 11.88 31.63
N GLU A 13 -47.25 10.83 32.43
CA GLU A 13 -46.31 9.71 32.59
C GLU A 13 -46.06 8.96 31.27
N ARG A 14 -47.10 8.75 30.45
CA ARG A 14 -46.93 8.16 29.10
C ARG A 14 -46.10 9.06 28.18
N ILE A 15 -46.31 10.37 28.21
CA ILE A 15 -45.55 11.34 27.40
C ILE A 15 -44.07 11.36 27.82
N GLU A 16 -43.79 11.40 29.13
CA GLU A 16 -42.43 11.34 29.66
C GLU A 16 -41.74 10.02 29.33
N LYS A 17 -42.45 8.89 29.49
CA LYS A 17 -41.92 7.57 29.13
C LYS A 17 -41.60 7.50 27.63
N LYS A 18 -42.49 7.99 26.76
CA LYS A 18 -42.26 8.02 25.31
C LYS A 18 -41.04 8.88 24.95
N ARG A 19 -40.91 10.08 25.53
CA ARG A 19 -39.73 10.95 25.34
C ARG A 19 -38.44 10.30 25.85
N SER A 20 -38.49 9.59 26.97
CA SER A 20 -37.32 8.90 27.51
C SER A 20 -36.88 7.73 26.63
N MET A 21 -37.83 7.00 26.03
CA MET A 21 -37.56 5.94 25.05
C MET A 21 -37.03 6.52 23.74
N GLU A 22 -37.58 7.62 23.25
CA GLU A 22 -37.09 8.31 22.05
C GLU A 22 -35.67 8.82 22.24
N LYS A 23 -35.35 9.41 23.41
CA LYS A 23 -33.99 9.83 23.75
C LYS A 23 -33.01 8.65 23.82
N LYS A 24 -33.36 7.59 24.56
CA LYS A 24 -32.51 6.39 24.64
C LYS A 24 -32.31 5.71 23.30
N ALA A 25 -33.34 5.69 22.44
CA ALA A 25 -33.22 5.15 21.09
C ALA A 25 -32.31 6.03 20.21
N ALA A 26 -32.34 7.35 20.38
CA ALA A 26 -31.42 8.25 19.71
C ALA A 26 -29.98 8.08 20.22
N GLU A 27 -29.78 7.97 21.54
CA GLU A 27 -28.47 7.70 22.16
C GLU A 27 -27.87 6.37 21.69
N LEU A 28 -28.66 5.29 21.68
CA LEU A 28 -28.21 3.99 21.16
C LEU A 28 -27.82 4.06 19.68
N LYS A 29 -28.60 4.79 18.87
CA LYS A 29 -28.25 5.01 17.46
C LYS A 29 -26.96 5.81 17.28
N LEU A 30 -26.72 6.80 18.14
CA LEU A 30 -25.47 7.56 18.12
C LEU A 30 -24.29 6.69 18.53
N GLU A 31 -24.45 5.85 19.56
CA GLU A 31 -23.41 4.91 20.00
C GLU A 31 -23.10 3.85 18.92
N GLU A 32 -24.12 3.36 18.21
CA GLU A 32 -23.94 2.47 17.06
C GLU A 32 -23.16 3.17 15.94
N LEU A 33 -23.52 4.42 15.60
CA LEU A 33 -22.81 5.23 14.60
C LEU A 33 -21.36 5.52 14.99
N GLU A 34 -21.08 5.80 16.26
CA GLU A 34 -19.71 6.01 16.76
C GLU A 34 -18.86 4.73 16.60
N LYS A 35 -19.40 3.56 16.92
CA LYS A 35 -18.70 2.27 16.74
C LYS A 35 -18.47 1.94 15.27
N GLU A 36 -19.43 2.27 14.40
CA GLU A 36 -19.28 2.11 12.95
C GLU A 36 -18.18 3.02 12.40
N LEU A 37 -18.12 4.27 12.87
CA LEU A 37 -17.06 5.23 12.51
C LEU A 37 -15.68 4.79 13.01
N GLU A 38 -15.58 4.33 14.25
CA GLU A 38 -14.33 3.82 14.82
C GLU A 38 -13.82 2.61 14.03
N THR A 39 -14.71 1.67 13.70
CA THR A 39 -14.39 0.52 12.87
C THR A 39 -13.94 0.96 11.48
N ALA A 40 -14.62 1.93 10.87
CA ALA A 40 -14.26 2.47 9.57
C ALA A 40 -12.87 3.15 9.60
N MET A 41 -12.53 3.87 10.66
CA MET A 41 -11.20 4.49 10.83
C MET A 41 -10.10 3.42 10.93
N VAL A 42 -10.27 2.41 11.77
CA VAL A 42 -9.31 1.31 11.92
C VAL A 42 -9.13 0.55 10.61
N VAL A 43 -10.23 0.31 9.88
CA VAL A 43 -10.19 -0.34 8.57
C VAL A 43 -9.46 0.54 7.55
N LYS A 44 -9.72 1.85 7.54
CA LYS A 44 -9.05 2.80 6.65
C LYS A 44 -7.54 2.84 6.90
N GLU A 45 -7.11 2.89 8.15
CA GLU A 45 -5.69 2.83 8.53
C GLU A 45 -5.07 1.50 8.09
N LYS A 46 -5.71 0.36 8.38
CA LYS A 46 -5.21 -0.95 7.94
C LYS A 46 -5.16 -1.08 6.43
N ILE A 47 -6.12 -0.54 5.69
CA ILE A 47 -6.10 -0.53 4.22
C ILE A 47 -4.96 0.34 3.71
N ALA A 48 -4.70 1.49 4.33
CA ALA A 48 -3.55 2.33 3.99
C ALA A 48 -2.23 1.60 4.24
N ASP A 49 -2.09 0.92 5.38
CA ASP A 49 -0.91 0.11 5.71
C ASP A 49 -0.72 -1.06 4.72
N ILE A 50 -1.81 -1.74 4.36
CA ILE A 50 -1.79 -2.83 3.38
C ILE A 50 -1.49 -2.29 1.98
N ALA A 51 -1.99 -1.11 1.63
CA ALA A 51 -1.69 -0.46 0.36
C ALA A 51 -0.23 -0.03 0.26
N GLU A 52 0.33 0.51 1.35
CA GLU A 52 1.74 0.90 1.46
C GLU A 52 2.67 -0.32 1.37
N LYS A 53 2.35 -1.39 2.09
CA LYS A 53 3.19 -2.61 2.17
C LYS A 53 2.98 -3.60 1.02
N TYR A 54 1.76 -3.68 0.49
CA TYR A 54 1.31 -4.75 -0.42
C TYR A 54 0.51 -4.26 -1.62
N GLY A 55 0.45 -2.94 -1.90
CA GLY A 55 -0.36 -2.37 -2.98
C GLY A 55 -0.19 -3.08 -4.32
N VAL A 56 1.03 -3.43 -4.70
CA VAL A 56 1.30 -4.18 -5.94
C VAL A 56 0.70 -5.59 -5.94
N ILE A 57 0.66 -6.30 -4.80
CA ILE A 57 0.06 -7.64 -4.71
C ILE A 57 -1.45 -7.55 -4.92
N ILE A 58 -2.07 -6.49 -4.41
CA ILE A 58 -3.48 -6.17 -4.65
C ILE A 58 -3.72 -5.90 -6.14
N ALA A 59 -2.86 -5.11 -6.79
CA ALA A 59 -2.96 -4.83 -8.23
C ALA A 59 -2.83 -6.08 -9.11
N THR A 60 -2.09 -7.08 -8.63
CA THR A 60 -1.71 -8.28 -9.40
C THR A 60 -2.77 -9.39 -9.34
N SER A 61 -3.56 -9.48 -8.27
CA SER A 61 -4.56 -10.54 -8.10
C SER A 61 -5.98 -10.00 -8.34
N PRO A 62 -6.76 -10.57 -9.27
CA PRO A 62 -8.14 -10.14 -9.54
C PRO A 62 -9.04 -10.21 -8.31
N LYS A 63 -8.82 -11.21 -7.44
CA LYS A 63 -9.58 -11.42 -6.20
C LYS A 63 -9.29 -10.35 -5.15
N PHE A 64 -8.02 -10.02 -4.93
CA PHE A 64 -7.66 -8.98 -3.96
C PHE A 64 -7.97 -7.57 -4.46
N ARG A 65 -7.90 -7.35 -5.78
CA ARG A 65 -8.30 -6.10 -6.41
C ARG A 65 -9.77 -5.77 -6.18
N SER A 66 -10.65 -6.75 -6.41
CA SER A 66 -12.10 -6.60 -6.19
C SER A 66 -12.45 -6.44 -4.71
N GLU A 67 -11.78 -7.17 -3.81
CA GLU A 67 -11.98 -7.03 -2.36
C GLU A 67 -11.55 -5.65 -1.85
N VAL A 68 -10.41 -5.13 -2.35
CA VAL A 68 -9.90 -3.82 -1.95
C VAL A 68 -10.69 -2.68 -2.60
N GLU A 69 -11.17 -2.84 -3.83
CA GLU A 69 -12.12 -1.90 -4.46
C GLU A 69 -13.45 -1.85 -3.69
N PHE A 70 -13.98 -3.00 -3.26
CA PHE A 70 -15.18 -3.07 -2.44
C PHE A 70 -15.00 -2.35 -1.10
N LEU A 71 -13.89 -2.60 -0.39
CA LEU A 71 -13.59 -1.91 0.86
C LEU A 71 -13.35 -0.41 0.64
N ARG A 72 -12.70 -0.04 -0.46
CA ARG A 72 -12.46 1.36 -0.85
C ARG A 72 -13.77 2.11 -1.06
N GLU A 73 -14.72 1.54 -1.81
CA GLU A 73 -16.05 2.14 -2.05
C GLU A 73 -16.90 2.19 -0.77
N LYS A 74 -16.89 1.11 0.01
CA LYS A 74 -17.63 1.02 1.27
C LYS A 74 -17.20 2.08 2.30
N TYR A 75 -15.93 2.45 2.32
CA TYR A 75 -15.36 3.39 3.30
C TYR A 75 -14.88 4.72 2.71
N GLY A 76 -15.21 5.02 1.44
CA GLY A 76 -14.93 6.31 0.81
C GLY A 76 -13.44 6.65 0.65
N ILE A 77 -12.60 5.65 0.40
CA ILE A 77 -11.14 5.83 0.27
C ILE A 77 -10.81 6.25 -1.18
N PRO A 78 -10.04 7.33 -1.41
CA PRO A 78 -9.66 7.76 -2.75
C PRO A 78 -8.85 6.69 -3.51
N ALA A 79 -9.07 6.56 -4.81
CA ALA A 79 -8.39 5.57 -5.67
C ALA A 79 -6.87 5.74 -5.72
N GLU A 80 -6.43 6.97 -5.47
CA GLU A 80 -5.04 7.43 -5.50
C GLU A 80 -4.24 6.93 -4.29
N ALA A 81 -4.91 6.51 -3.21
CA ALA A 81 -4.27 6.04 -1.98
C ALA A 81 -3.78 4.58 -2.04
N VAL A 82 -4.19 3.81 -3.05
CA VAL A 82 -3.84 2.40 -3.20
C VAL A 82 -3.19 2.17 -4.56
N ILE A 83 -1.96 1.63 -4.57
CA ILE A 83 -1.26 1.25 -5.81
C ILE A 83 -2.01 0.08 -6.45
N THR A 84 -3.04 0.36 -7.23
CA THR A 84 -3.89 -0.62 -7.92
C THR A 84 -3.48 -0.83 -9.39
N GLN A 85 -2.49 -0.08 -9.87
CA GLN A 85 -2.11 -0.06 -11.27
C GLN A 85 -0.80 -0.81 -11.52
N VAL A 86 -0.89 -1.83 -12.38
CA VAL A 86 0.26 -2.52 -12.97
C VAL A 86 0.91 -1.56 -13.96
N VAL A 87 2.12 -1.11 -13.67
CA VAL A 87 2.88 -0.24 -14.59
C VAL A 87 3.38 -1.10 -15.76
N LYS A 88 3.09 -0.68 -17.00
CA LYS A 88 3.63 -1.34 -18.19
C LYS A 88 4.96 -0.73 -18.58
N GLU A 89 5.79 -1.49 -19.31
CA GLU A 89 7.08 -0.99 -19.83
C GLU A 89 6.91 0.25 -20.71
N GLU A 90 5.79 0.36 -21.42
CA GLU A 90 5.45 1.51 -22.28
C GLU A 90 5.28 2.80 -21.50
N ASP A 91 4.77 2.71 -20.28
CA ASP A 91 4.48 3.87 -19.45
C ASP A 91 5.74 4.54 -18.93
N VAL A 92 6.84 3.78 -18.86
CA VAL A 92 8.16 4.23 -18.36
C VAL A 92 8.85 5.16 -19.35
N LEU A 93 8.51 5.12 -20.63
CA LEU A 93 9.12 5.98 -21.65
C LEU A 93 8.24 7.21 -21.91
N LYS A 94 8.71 8.39 -21.49
CA LYS A 94 8.10 9.68 -21.81
C LYS A 94 8.58 10.15 -23.18
N ARG A 95 7.66 10.47 -24.09
CA ARG A 95 8.00 11.21 -25.32
C ARG A 95 8.17 12.69 -24.97
N LYS A 96 9.32 13.27 -25.29
CA LYS A 96 9.51 14.73 -25.19
C LYS A 96 8.77 15.46 -26.32
N MET A 97 8.47 16.74 -26.04
CA MET A 97 7.61 17.70 -26.78
C MET A 97 7.90 17.89 -28.28
N PHE A 98 8.97 17.27 -28.81
CA PHE A 98 9.36 17.34 -30.22
C PHE A 98 9.66 15.97 -30.85
N GLY A 99 9.20 14.86 -30.28
CA GLY A 99 9.26 13.52 -30.90
C GLY A 99 10.67 12.93 -31.13
N LEU A 100 11.73 13.69 -30.82
CA LEU A 100 13.12 13.37 -31.17
C LEU A 100 13.86 12.54 -30.11
N SER A 101 13.34 12.42 -28.89
CA SER A 101 13.99 11.63 -27.82
C SER A 101 12.98 11.04 -26.84
N GLU A 102 13.09 9.75 -26.56
CA GLU A 102 12.44 9.09 -25.43
C GLU A 102 13.26 9.34 -24.17
N SER A 103 12.62 9.80 -23.10
CA SER A 103 13.24 9.96 -21.79
C SER A 103 12.61 9.00 -20.79
N VAL A 104 13.43 8.44 -19.90
CA VAL A 104 12.96 7.52 -18.85
C VAL A 104 12.24 8.30 -17.76
N ASP A 105 11.03 7.88 -17.42
CA ASP A 105 10.28 8.33 -16.27
C ASP A 105 10.73 7.58 -15.02
N HIS A 106 11.55 8.21 -14.18
CA HIS A 106 12.14 7.55 -13.00
C HIS A 106 11.11 7.10 -11.96
N GLU A 107 9.99 7.82 -11.84
CA GLU A 107 8.91 7.46 -10.92
C GLU A 107 8.24 6.14 -11.34
N LYS A 108 7.84 6.06 -12.61
CA LYS A 108 7.23 4.85 -13.18
C LYS A 108 8.22 3.70 -13.29
N LEU A 109 9.49 3.99 -13.61
CA LEU A 109 10.55 3.00 -13.58
C LEU A 109 10.69 2.40 -12.17
N GLY A 110 10.63 3.23 -11.12
CA GLY A 110 10.67 2.77 -9.74
C GLY A 110 9.52 1.81 -9.44
N LEU A 111 8.29 2.21 -9.75
CA LEU A 111 7.11 1.37 -9.55
C LEU A 111 7.19 0.04 -10.34
N LEU A 112 7.69 0.07 -11.58
CA LEU A 112 7.90 -1.14 -12.38
C LEU A 112 8.95 -2.07 -11.75
N ILE A 113 10.06 -1.51 -11.28
CA ILE A 113 11.13 -2.26 -10.59
C ILE A 113 10.57 -2.89 -9.32
N TYR A 114 9.89 -2.10 -8.49
CA TYR A 114 9.25 -2.55 -7.25
C TYR A 114 8.29 -3.72 -7.54
N GLN A 115 7.47 -3.58 -8.58
CA GLN A 115 6.56 -4.63 -9.01
C GLN A 115 7.29 -5.91 -9.39
N ARG A 116 8.34 -5.82 -10.21
CA ARG A 116 9.11 -7.00 -10.65
C ARG A 116 9.86 -7.67 -9.51
N ALA A 117 10.42 -6.88 -8.59
CA ALA A 117 11.07 -7.40 -7.38
C ALA A 117 10.09 -8.21 -6.52
N LEU A 118 8.85 -7.73 -6.37
CA LEU A 118 7.80 -8.46 -5.64
C LEU A 118 7.39 -9.77 -6.34
N PHE A 119 7.37 -9.84 -7.66
CA PHE A 119 7.11 -11.09 -8.38
C PHE A 119 8.19 -12.14 -8.10
N LYS A 120 9.46 -11.72 -7.94
CA LYS A 120 10.58 -12.61 -7.63
C LYS A 120 10.79 -12.87 -6.13
N ARG A 121 9.94 -12.33 -5.25
CA ARG A 121 10.10 -12.42 -3.79
C ARG A 121 10.30 -13.84 -3.26
N LYS A 122 9.67 -14.84 -3.88
CA LYS A 122 9.77 -16.24 -3.43
C LYS A 122 11.18 -16.80 -3.62
N GLU A 123 11.91 -16.25 -4.58
CA GLU A 123 13.28 -16.65 -4.93
C GLU A 123 14.30 -15.76 -4.25
N THR A 124 14.00 -14.46 -4.09
CA THR A 124 14.99 -13.44 -3.68
C THR A 124 14.81 -12.93 -2.26
N GLY A 125 13.74 -13.33 -1.56
CA GLY A 125 13.42 -12.84 -0.22
C GLY A 125 13.08 -11.35 -0.16
N GLY A 126 12.95 -10.65 -1.29
CA GLY A 126 12.72 -9.21 -1.34
C GLY A 126 13.98 -8.36 -1.19
N VAL A 127 15.17 -8.96 -1.24
CA VAL A 127 16.47 -8.27 -1.24
C VAL A 127 17.19 -8.56 -2.54
N LEU A 128 17.69 -7.51 -3.19
CA LEU A 128 18.36 -7.62 -4.49
C LEU A 128 19.56 -6.70 -4.53
N SER A 129 20.67 -7.14 -5.12
CA SER A 129 21.78 -6.26 -5.46
C SER A 129 21.37 -5.24 -6.52
N LEU A 130 22.03 -4.09 -6.55
CA LEU A 130 21.77 -3.06 -7.56
C LEU A 130 21.93 -3.61 -9.00
N GLY A 131 22.85 -4.56 -9.21
CA GLY A 131 23.03 -5.25 -10.49
C GLY A 131 21.82 -6.11 -10.87
N GLU A 132 21.25 -6.86 -9.93
CA GLU A 132 20.02 -7.63 -10.17
C GLU A 132 18.82 -6.71 -10.40
N VAL A 133 18.73 -5.60 -9.67
CA VAL A 133 17.70 -4.58 -9.88
C VAL A 133 17.82 -3.99 -11.28
N TYR A 134 19.03 -3.72 -11.76
CA TYR A 134 19.25 -3.26 -13.13
C TYR A 134 18.81 -4.30 -14.16
N LEU A 135 19.14 -5.58 -13.96
CA LEU A 135 18.69 -6.66 -14.83
C LEU A 135 17.16 -6.81 -14.83
N LEU A 136 16.53 -6.58 -13.68
CA LEU A 136 15.07 -6.53 -13.58
C LEU A 136 14.46 -5.34 -14.30
N ALA A 137 15.13 -4.19 -14.32
CA ALA A 137 14.65 -2.98 -14.97
C ALA A 137 14.85 -3.02 -16.49
N SER A 138 16.02 -3.49 -16.94
CA SER A 138 16.49 -3.46 -18.33
C SER A 138 16.06 -4.70 -19.12
N THR A 139 14.75 -4.96 -19.18
CA THR A 139 14.17 -6.06 -19.97
C THR A 139 13.29 -5.53 -21.11
N GLY A 140 12.95 -6.41 -22.05
CA GLY A 140 11.91 -6.14 -23.05
C GLY A 140 12.20 -4.86 -23.85
N ARG A 141 11.24 -3.93 -23.84
CA ARG A 141 11.31 -2.63 -24.56
C ARG A 141 12.20 -1.60 -23.87
N LEU A 142 12.57 -1.84 -22.61
CA LEU A 142 13.45 -0.98 -21.80
C LEU A 142 14.92 -1.38 -21.91
N LYS A 143 15.19 -2.55 -22.53
CA LYS A 143 16.55 -3.00 -22.84
C LYS A 143 17.28 -1.91 -23.63
N ASP A 144 18.50 -1.60 -23.20
CA ASP A 144 19.39 -0.57 -23.77
C ASP A 144 18.87 0.88 -23.67
N LYS A 145 17.69 1.11 -23.10
CA LYS A 145 17.11 2.45 -22.86
C LYS A 145 17.25 2.93 -21.42
N VAL A 146 17.35 2.00 -20.48
CA VAL A 146 17.52 2.28 -19.05
C VAL A 146 18.99 2.15 -18.68
N LYS A 147 19.56 3.18 -18.06
CA LYS A 147 20.94 3.15 -17.54
C LYS A 147 20.94 2.88 -16.03
N MET A 148 22.10 2.49 -15.50
CA MET A 148 22.28 2.28 -14.06
C MET A 148 21.91 3.52 -13.22
N ASP A 149 22.23 4.73 -13.72
CA ASP A 149 21.86 5.98 -13.06
C ASP A 149 20.35 6.24 -13.06
N ASP A 150 19.61 5.74 -14.06
CA ASP A 150 18.14 5.81 -14.07
C ASP A 150 17.55 4.90 -12.99
N VAL A 151 18.14 3.72 -12.81
CA VAL A 151 17.75 2.78 -11.75
C VAL A 151 18.03 3.37 -10.37
N ARG A 152 19.20 3.95 -10.14
CA ARG A 152 19.49 4.63 -8.86
C ARG A 152 18.52 5.77 -8.57
N ARG A 153 18.22 6.60 -9.58
CA ARG A 153 17.25 7.69 -9.43
C ARG A 153 15.85 7.17 -9.14
N ALA A 154 15.42 6.12 -9.84
CA ALA A 154 14.13 5.48 -9.61
C ALA A 154 13.99 4.90 -8.19
N LEU A 155 15.02 4.22 -7.69
CA LEU A 155 15.05 3.72 -6.31
C LEU A 155 15.00 4.87 -5.29
N LYS A 156 15.71 5.96 -5.55
CA LYS A 156 15.66 7.16 -4.70
C LYS A 156 14.28 7.80 -4.66
N GLU A 157 13.53 7.78 -5.76
CA GLU A 157 12.13 8.24 -5.77
C GLU A 157 11.23 7.33 -4.92
N LEU A 158 11.44 6.01 -4.94
CA LEU A 158 10.71 5.09 -4.07
C LEU A 158 11.04 5.30 -2.58
N GLU A 159 12.32 5.55 -2.26
CA GLU A 159 12.80 5.84 -0.91
C GLU A 159 12.18 7.13 -0.36
N LYS A 160 12.18 8.22 -1.16
CA LYS A 160 11.54 9.49 -0.78
C LYS A 160 10.06 9.32 -0.46
N LYS A 161 9.39 8.43 -1.20
CA LYS A 161 7.98 8.08 -1.02
C LYS A 161 7.74 7.05 0.09
N ARG A 162 8.80 6.61 0.77
CA ARG A 162 8.77 5.58 1.83
C ARG A 162 8.23 4.22 1.38
N VAL A 163 8.23 3.95 0.07
CA VAL A 163 7.81 2.65 -0.48
C VAL A 163 8.84 1.58 -0.18
N ILE A 164 10.13 1.96 -0.13
CA ILE A 164 11.24 1.10 0.26
C ILE A 164 12.13 1.82 1.29
N PRO A 165 12.88 1.09 2.13
CA PRO A 165 13.85 1.67 3.06
C PRO A 165 15.02 2.39 2.36
N GLY A 166 15.25 2.10 1.07
CA GLY A 166 16.30 2.71 0.26
C GLY A 166 17.39 1.72 -0.16
N LEU A 167 18.52 2.27 -0.62
CA LEU A 167 19.72 1.52 -0.96
C LEU A 167 20.62 1.40 0.27
N LEU A 168 20.91 0.16 0.68
CA LEU A 168 21.88 -0.14 1.73
C LEU A 168 23.23 -0.50 1.08
N ARG A 169 24.31 -0.05 1.69
CA ARG A 169 25.66 -0.40 1.26
C ARG A 169 26.28 -1.36 2.28
N LEU A 170 26.61 -2.56 1.84
CA LEU A 170 27.25 -3.58 2.68
C LEU A 170 28.73 -3.22 2.93
N LYS A 171 29.33 -3.81 3.97
CA LYS A 171 30.76 -3.68 4.29
C LYS A 171 31.66 -4.11 3.12
N SER A 172 31.19 -5.03 2.27
CA SER A 172 31.85 -5.46 1.03
C SER A 172 31.88 -4.40 -0.09
N GLY A 173 31.15 -3.29 0.09
CA GLY A 173 31.00 -2.23 -0.90
C GLY A 173 29.83 -2.43 -1.87
N VAL A 174 29.15 -3.58 -1.83
CA VAL A 174 27.99 -3.91 -2.65
C VAL A 174 26.76 -3.11 -2.21
N GLU A 175 26.05 -2.54 -3.19
CA GLU A 175 24.78 -1.84 -2.97
C GLU A 175 23.61 -2.84 -3.13
N ILE A 176 22.74 -2.90 -2.12
CA ILE A 176 21.53 -3.73 -2.12
C ILE A 176 20.29 -2.86 -1.93
N ALA A 177 19.21 -3.21 -2.60
CA ALA A 177 17.89 -2.63 -2.42
C ALA A 177 16.99 -3.63 -1.71
N VAL A 178 16.35 -3.17 -0.63
CA VAL A 178 15.38 -3.94 0.14
C VAL A 178 13.99 -3.49 -0.30
N PHE A 179 13.23 -4.37 -0.94
CA PHE A 179 11.91 -4.06 -1.49
C PHE A 179 10.78 -4.45 -0.55
N ILE A 180 11.05 -5.31 0.43
CA ILE A 180 10.09 -5.66 1.48
C ILE A 180 10.79 -5.38 2.80
N PRO A 181 10.22 -4.58 3.69
CA PRO A 181 10.72 -4.49 5.05
C PRO A 181 10.51 -5.85 5.73
N ALA A 182 11.51 -6.72 5.64
CA ALA A 182 11.77 -7.63 6.75
C ALA A 182 12.30 -6.77 7.89
N GLU A 183 11.93 -7.09 9.12
CA GLU A 183 12.62 -6.56 10.30
C GLU A 183 14.07 -7.08 10.25
N LEU A 184 14.90 -6.41 9.47
CA LEU A 184 16.33 -6.69 9.34
C LEU A 184 16.99 -6.19 10.63
N ASN A 185 17.00 -7.05 11.65
CA ASN A 185 17.83 -6.83 12.84
C ASN A 185 19.31 -6.80 12.44
N ASP A 186 20.14 -6.14 13.25
CA ASP A 186 21.57 -5.93 12.98
C ASP A 186 22.34 -7.22 12.62
N ASP A 187 21.96 -8.35 13.22
CA ASP A 187 22.53 -9.67 12.93
C ASP A 187 22.29 -10.14 11.48
N GLN A 188 21.15 -9.80 10.87
CA GLN A 188 20.82 -10.20 9.50
C GLN A 188 21.61 -9.41 8.45
N ASN A 189 21.98 -8.16 8.75
CA ASN A 189 22.87 -7.36 7.90
C ASN A 189 24.29 -7.93 7.86
N GLU A 190 24.76 -8.52 8.96
CA GLU A 190 26.05 -9.17 9.03
C GLU A 190 26.08 -10.48 8.21
N VAL A 191 25.01 -11.28 8.30
CA VAL A 191 24.83 -12.49 7.49
C VAL A 191 24.75 -12.16 5.98
N LEU A 192 24.00 -11.13 5.58
CA LEU A 192 23.96 -10.68 4.17
C LEU A 192 25.32 -10.21 3.65
N GLY A 193 26.11 -9.54 4.49
CA GLY A 193 27.49 -9.17 4.19
C GLY A 193 28.39 -10.38 3.91
N LEU A 194 28.15 -11.50 4.60
CA LEU A 194 28.89 -12.76 4.41
C LEU A 194 28.46 -13.50 3.12
N VAL A 195 27.15 -13.49 2.77
CA VAL A 195 26.63 -14.10 1.53
C VAL A 195 27.13 -13.36 0.29
N SER A 196 27.25 -12.03 0.34
CA SER A 196 27.69 -11.18 -0.77
C SER A 196 29.06 -11.57 -1.36
N GLY A 197 29.91 -12.26 -0.60
CA GLY A 197 31.21 -12.76 -1.06
C GLY A 197 31.24 -14.20 -1.56
N LYS A 198 30.21 -15.02 -1.28
CA LYS A 198 30.21 -16.48 -1.55
C LYS A 198 28.99 -17.02 -2.26
N GLY A 199 27.90 -16.25 -2.39
CA GLY A 199 26.64 -16.69 -3.00
C GLY A 199 25.80 -17.66 -2.15
N SER A 200 26.35 -18.20 -1.06
CA SER A 200 25.66 -19.00 -0.06
C SER A 200 26.41 -18.99 1.28
N ILE A 201 25.72 -19.35 2.36
CA ILE A 201 26.30 -19.68 3.68
C ILE A 201 26.00 -21.15 3.95
N THR A 202 27.01 -21.89 4.44
CA THR A 202 26.90 -23.29 4.88
C THR A 202 27.18 -23.35 6.36
#